data_AF-A0A661K2P6-F1
#
_entry.id   AF-A0A661K2P6-F1
#
_cell.length_a   1.000
_cell.length_b   1.000
_cell.length_c   1.000
_cell.angle_alpha   90.00
_cell.angle_beta   90.00
_cell.angle_gamma   90.00
#
_symmetry.space_group_name_H-M   'P 1'
#
loop_
_entity.id
_entity.type
_entity.pdbx_description
1 polymer ?
#
loop_
_entity_poly.entity_id
_entity_poly.type
_entity_poly.pdbx_seq_one_letter_code
_entity_poly.pdbx_strand_id
1 'polypeptide(L)'
;FPADQEVAFALGHLLTAGGRLEEALKVYKALAGRRPELPEVYRSMGELYMDQGRRGLAHEHFGIYFSKIGDKKAAIFHLKKARELSQGEDKERIQQRLRRLTGS
;
A
#
# COMPACT_ATOMS: atom_id res chain seq x y z
N PHE A 1 7.24 -19.60 10.26
CA PHE A 1 5.85 -19.98 10.52
C PHE A 1 4.89 -19.11 9.72
N PRO A 2 4.32 -19.61 8.61
CA PRO A 2 3.31 -18.91 7.81
C PRO A 2 1.98 -18.66 8.55
N ALA A 3 1.71 -19.35 9.66
CA ALA A 3 0.52 -19.11 10.48
C ALA A 3 0.50 -17.71 11.13
N ASP A 4 1.65 -17.16 11.53
CA ASP A 4 1.72 -15.84 12.20
C ASP A 4 1.31 -14.69 11.26
N GLN A 5 1.67 -14.77 9.98
CA GLN A 5 1.29 -13.76 8.99
C GLN A 5 -0.20 -13.82 8.60
N GLU A 6 -0.77 -15.02 8.48
CA GLU A 6 -2.20 -15.20 8.18
C GLU A 6 -3.04 -14.70 9.35
N VAL A 7 -2.63 -15.01 10.58
CA VAL A 7 -3.26 -14.51 11.80
C VAL A 7 -3.16 -12.99 11.90
N ALA A 8 -1.98 -12.41 11.65
CA ALA A 8 -1.82 -10.96 11.65
C ALA A 8 -2.64 -10.29 10.53
N PHE A 9 -2.73 -10.89 9.35
CA PHE A 9 -3.51 -10.33 8.25
C PHE A 9 -5.01 -10.37 8.55
N ALA A 10 -5.51 -11.49 9.09
CA ALA A 10 -6.88 -11.64 9.56
C ALA A 10 -7.19 -10.65 10.69
N LEU A 11 -6.27 -10.45 11.65
CA LEU A 11 -6.42 -9.43 12.69
C LEU A 11 -6.58 -8.03 12.09
N GLY A 12 -5.77 -7.68 11.09
CA GLY A 12 -5.92 -6.42 10.36
C GLY A 12 -7.32 -6.28 9.75
N HIS A 13 -7.87 -7.33 9.14
CA HIS A 13 -9.22 -7.29 8.57
C HIS A 13 -10.30 -7.13 9.63
N LEU A 14 -10.21 -7.86 10.74
CA LEU A 14 -11.15 -7.75 11.85
C LEU A 14 -11.14 -6.35 12.47
N LEU A 15 -9.95 -5.77 12.66
CA LEU A 15 -9.81 -4.39 13.14
C LEU A 15 -10.43 -3.40 12.15
N THR A 16 -10.24 -3.61 10.85
CA THR A 16 -10.83 -2.78 9.79
C THR A 16 -12.36 -2.84 9.83
N ALA A 17 -12.94 -4.05 9.86
CA ALA A 17 -14.37 -4.26 9.93
C ALA A 17 -14.99 -3.67 11.21
N GLY A 18 -14.22 -3.64 12.31
CA GLY A 18 -14.60 -3.01 13.56
C GLY A 18 -14.38 -1.48 13.63
N GLY A 19 -13.96 -0.84 12.52
CA GLY A 19 -13.70 0.60 12.47
C GLY A 19 -12.43 1.06 13.20
N ARG A 20 -11.58 0.13 13.67
CA ARG A 20 -10.31 0.41 14.38
C ARG A 20 -9.18 0.62 13.38
N LEU A 21 -9.32 1.62 12.52
CA LEU A 21 -8.50 1.81 11.32
C LEU A 21 -7.02 2.06 11.64
N GLU A 22 -6.71 2.83 12.68
CA GLU A 22 -5.32 3.13 13.08
C GLU A 22 -4.59 1.88 13.56
N GLU A 23 -5.29 0.98 14.24
CA GLU A 23 -4.73 -0.28 14.74
C GLU A 23 -4.54 -1.27 13.60
N ALA A 24 -5.51 -1.37 12.69
CA ALA A 24 -5.36 -2.15 11.46
C ALA A 24 -4.13 -1.68 10.65
N LEU A 25 -3.94 -0.36 10.49
CA LEU A 25 -2.75 0.19 9.83
C LEU A 25 -1.45 -0.18 10.54
N LYS A 26 -1.40 -0.22 11.88
CA LYS A 26 -0.20 -0.66 12.61
C LYS A 26 0.13 -2.12 12.30
N VAL A 27 -0.89 -2.99 12.30
CA VAL A 27 -0.74 -4.40 11.99
C VAL A 27 -0.26 -4.60 10.55
N TYR A 28 -0.88 -3.93 9.57
CA TYR A 28 -0.47 -4.01 8.17
C TYR A 28 0.93 -3.45 7.92
N LYS A 29 1.31 -2.35 8.57
CA LYS A 29 2.68 -1.82 8.46
C LYS A 29 3.72 -2.79 9.01
N ALA A 30 3.43 -3.43 10.15
CA ALA A 30 4.31 -4.44 10.72
C ALA A 30 4.45 -5.66 9.78
N LEU A 31 3.34 -6.11 9.19
CA LEU A 31 3.33 -7.16 8.17
C LEU A 31 4.15 -6.77 6.94
N ALA A 32 3.92 -5.59 6.36
CA ALA A 32 4.66 -5.11 5.19
C ALA A 32 6.17 -4.99 5.45
N GLY A 33 6.57 -4.63 6.68
CA GLY A 33 7.98 -4.57 7.09
C GLY A 33 8.64 -5.95 7.20
N ARG A 34 7.91 -6.96 7.66
CA ARG A 34 8.42 -8.35 7.77
C ARG A 34 8.30 -9.15 6.48
N ARG A 35 7.28 -8.84 5.68
CA ARG A 35 6.86 -9.54 4.46
C ARG A 35 6.61 -8.54 3.35
N PRO A 36 7.66 -7.87 2.87
CA PRO A 36 7.51 -6.91 1.79
C PRO A 36 6.94 -7.54 0.52
N GLU A 37 7.09 -8.86 0.33
CA GLU A 37 6.58 -9.62 -0.82
C GLU A 37 5.06 -9.75 -0.88
N LEU A 38 4.35 -9.71 0.26
CA LEU A 38 2.92 -10.01 0.36
C LEU A 38 2.07 -8.86 -0.24
N PRO A 39 1.48 -9.01 -1.44
CA PRO A 39 0.83 -7.90 -2.12
C PRO A 39 -0.44 -7.42 -1.41
N GLU A 40 -1.21 -8.34 -0.82
CA GLU A 40 -2.53 -8.10 -0.25
C GLU A 40 -2.50 -7.07 0.88
N VAL A 41 -1.40 -7.00 1.63
CA VAL A 41 -1.19 -6.02 2.69
C VAL A 41 -1.21 -4.60 2.13
N TYR A 42 -0.60 -4.37 0.96
CA TYR A 42 -0.59 -3.06 0.31
C TYR A 42 -1.97 -2.71 -0.25
N ARG A 43 -2.74 -3.69 -0.74
CA ARG A 43 -4.13 -3.46 -1.16
C ARG A 43 -4.98 -3.03 0.03
N SER A 44 -4.91 -3.75 1.15
CA SER A 44 -5.68 -3.42 2.37
C SER A 44 -5.28 -2.07 2.95
N MET A 45 -3.99 -1.72 2.97
CA MET A 45 -3.58 -0.36 3.36
C MET A 45 -4.10 0.71 2.40
N GLY A 46 -4.13 0.43 1.09
CA GLY A 46 -4.69 1.33 0.09
C GLY A 46 -6.18 1.61 0.31
N GLU A 47 -6.96 0.57 0.60
CA GLU A 47 -8.38 0.65 0.95
C GLU A 47 -8.59 1.50 2.22
N LEU A 48 -7.86 1.22 3.30
CA LEU A 48 -7.95 2.03 4.53
C LEU A 48 -7.63 3.50 4.31
N TYR A 49 -6.58 3.80 3.54
CA TYR A 49 -6.24 5.19 3.25
C TYR A 49 -7.30 5.87 2.39
N MET A 50 -8.00 5.12 1.53
CA MET A 50 -9.13 5.66 0.77
C MET A 50 -10.29 6.03 1.70
N ASP A 51 -10.63 5.14 2.63
CA ASP A 51 -11.70 5.37 3.62
C ASP A 51 -11.39 6.56 4.53
N GLN A 52 -10.11 6.77 4.86
CA GLN A 52 -9.63 7.94 5.61
C GLN A 52 -9.52 9.23 4.76
N GLY A 53 -9.86 9.20 3.47
CA GLY A 53 -9.72 10.35 2.56
C GLY A 53 -8.27 10.70 2.18
N ARG A 54 -7.30 9.88 2.57
CA ARG A 54 -5.86 10.06 2.34
C ARG A 54 -5.46 9.53 0.96
N ARG A 55 -6.07 10.11 -0.08
CA ARG A 55 -6.01 9.63 -1.47
C ARG A 55 -4.60 9.44 -2.04
N GLY A 56 -3.65 10.33 -1.71
CA GLY A 56 -2.27 10.20 -2.18
C GLY A 56 -1.61 8.90 -1.71
N LEU A 57 -1.75 8.59 -0.42
CA LEU A 57 -1.24 7.34 0.16
C LEU A 57 -1.99 6.11 -0.34
N ALA A 58 -3.31 6.21 -0.53
CA ALA A 58 -4.10 5.14 -1.12
C ALA A 58 -3.55 4.75 -2.50
N HIS A 59 -3.38 5.73 -3.37
CA HIS A 59 -2.80 5.52 -4.69
C HIS A 59 -1.35 5.02 -4.62
N GLU A 60 -0.51 5.46 -3.68
CA GLU A 60 0.84 4.91 -3.53
C GLU A 60 0.80 3.41 -3.23
N HIS A 61 -0.04 2.99 -2.29
CA HIS A 61 -0.14 1.59 -1.86
C HIS A 61 -0.77 0.69 -2.91
N PHE A 62 -1.80 1.16 -3.63
CA PHE A 62 -2.30 0.46 -4.80
C PHE A 62 -1.23 0.33 -5.89
N GLY A 63 -0.42 1.37 -6.11
CA GLY A 63 0.70 1.31 -7.04
C GLY A 63 1.71 0.22 -6.68
N ILE A 64 2.02 0.07 -5.39
CA ILE A 64 2.89 -1.00 -4.89
C ILE A 64 2.22 -2.38 -5.07
N TYR A 65 0.94 -2.52 -4.74
CA TYR A 65 0.19 -3.76 -4.94
C TYR A 65 0.25 -4.24 -6.39
N PHE A 66 -0.13 -3.38 -7.35
CA PHE A 66 -0.12 -3.74 -8.77
C PHE A 66 1.28 -4.04 -9.28
N SER A 67 2.29 -3.34 -8.79
CA SER A 67 3.69 -3.65 -9.13
C SER A 67 4.11 -5.04 -8.68
N LYS A 68 3.57 -5.54 -7.56
CA LYS A 68 3.95 -6.85 -6.99
C LYS A 68 3.26 -8.01 -7.69
N ILE A 69 2.03 -7.81 -8.15
CA ILE A 69 1.30 -8.83 -8.92
C ILE A 69 1.62 -8.78 -10.43
N GLY A 70 2.56 -7.94 -10.84
CA GLY A 70 3.03 -7.84 -12.23
C GLY A 70 2.20 -6.94 -13.15
N ASP A 71 1.16 -6.27 -12.64
CA ASP A 71 0.40 -5.28 -13.43
C ASP A 71 1.12 -3.93 -13.44
N LYS A 72 2.11 -3.84 -14.32
CA LYS A 72 2.90 -2.63 -14.54
C LYS A 72 2.05 -1.43 -14.96
N LYS A 73 0.98 -1.63 -15.74
CA LYS A 73 0.14 -0.55 -16.27
C LYS A 73 -0.66 0.09 -15.14
N ALA A 74 -1.34 -0.72 -14.34
CA ALA A 74 -2.07 -0.24 -13.17
C ALA A 74 -1.12 0.37 -12.13
N ALA A 75 0.04 -0.23 -11.91
CA ALA A 75 1.06 0.31 -11.00
C ALA A 75 1.47 1.74 -11.39
N ILE A 76 1.79 1.96 -12.67
CA ILE A 76 2.16 3.29 -13.19
C ILE A 76 1.00 4.27 -13.06
N PHE A 77 -0.23 3.86 -13.38
CA PHE A 77 -1.41 4.71 -13.23
C PHE A 77 -1.58 5.21 -11.79
N HIS A 78 -1.56 4.28 -10.83
CA HIS A 78 -1.71 4.61 -9.42
C HIS A 78 -0.55 5.46 -8.89
N LEU A 79 0.70 5.14 -9.22
CA LEU A 79 1.84 5.95 -8.76
C LEU A 79 1.87 7.36 -9.38
N LYS A 80 1.40 7.54 -10.61
CA LYS A 80 1.23 8.89 -11.18
C LYS A 80 0.21 9.72 -10.39
N LYS A 81 -0.93 9.12 -10.05
CA LYS A 81 -1.95 9.77 -9.19
C LYS A 81 -1.44 10.07 -7.79
N ALA A 82 -0.70 9.15 -7.18
CA ALA A 82 -0.05 9.37 -5.89
C ALA A 82 0.91 10.57 -5.95
N ARG A 83 1.73 10.66 -6.99
CA ARG A 83 2.69 11.77 -7.20
C ARG A 83 2.00 13.12 -7.41
N GLU A 84 0.88 13.16 -8.14
CA GLU A 84 0.07 14.37 -8.34
C GLU A 84 -0.46 14.93 -7.00
N LEU A 85 -0.80 14.04 -6.07
CA LEU A 85 -1.39 14.36 -4.77
C LEU A 85 -0.36 14.53 -3.64
N SER A 86 0.93 14.32 -3.91
CA SER A 86 2.00 14.35 -2.91
C SER A 86 2.90 15.56 -3.08
N GLN A 87 3.60 15.96 -2.02
CA GLN A 87 4.56 17.06 -2.00
C GLN A 87 5.85 16.63 -1.29
N GLY A 88 6.92 17.41 -1.46
CA GLY A 88 8.21 17.17 -0.80
C GLY A 88 8.77 15.76 -1.03
N GLU A 89 9.32 15.18 0.03
CA GLU A 89 10.00 13.88 0.00
C GLU A 89 9.09 12.73 -0.47
N ASP A 90 7.79 12.78 -0.17
CA ASP A 90 6.83 11.77 -0.63
C ASP A 90 6.73 11.77 -2.17
N LYS A 91 6.66 12.96 -2.77
CA LYS A 91 6.61 13.11 -4.23
C LYS A 91 7.87 12.58 -4.90
N GLU A 92 9.04 12.84 -4.32
CA GLU A 92 10.33 12.35 -4.80
C GLU A 92 10.46 10.83 -4.69
N ARG A 93 10.06 10.25 -3.55
CA ARG A 93 10.02 8.80 -3.36
C ARG A 93 9.14 8.13 -4.41
N ILE A 94 7.94 8.64 -4.66
CA ILE A 94 7.02 8.10 -5.65
C ILE A 94 7.60 8.26 -7.07
N GLN A 95 8.25 9.39 -7.35
CA GLN A 95 8.92 9.61 -8.63
C GLN A 95 10.04 8.59 -8.88
N GLN A 96 10.82 8.24 -7.86
CA GLN A 96 11.86 7.22 -7.98
C GLN A 96 11.26 5.84 -8.27
N ARG A 97 10.15 5.48 -7.63
CA ARG A 97 9.42 4.23 -7.92
C ARG A 97 8.93 4.20 -9.38
N LEU A 98 8.37 5.31 -9.86
CA LEU A 98 7.94 5.43 -11.26
C LEU A 98 9.09 5.21 -12.23
N ARG A 99 10.26 5.85 -12.00
CA ARG A 99 11.46 5.67 -12.86
C ARG A 99 11.90 4.22 -12.96
N ARG A 100 11.92 3.50 -11.83
CA ARG A 100 12.25 2.06 -11.79
C ARG A 100 11.28 1.22 -12.62
N LEU A 101 9.99 1.57 -12.62
CA LEU A 101 9.00 0.88 -13.45
C LEU A 101 9.14 1.28 -14.92
N THR A 102 9.34 2.55 -15.25
CA THR A 102 9.38 3.01 -16.65
C THR A 102 10.71 2.77 -17.36
N GLY A 103 11.78 2.47 -16.62
CA GLY A 103 13.12 2.26 -17.19
C GLY A 103 13.79 3.56 -17.66
N SER A 104 13.48 4.68 -17.01
CA SER A 104 13.88 6.05 -17.39
C SER A 104 14.67 6.77 -16.31
#